data_AF-A0A353PSM3-F1
#
_entry.id   AF-A0A353PSM3-F1
#
_cell.length_a   1.000
_cell.length_b   1.000
_cell.length_c   1.000
_cell.angle_alpha   90.00
_cell.angle_beta   90.00
_cell.angle_gamma   90.00
#
_symmetry.space_group_name_H-M   'P 1'
#
loop_
_entity.id
_entity.type
_entity.pdbx_description
1 polymer ?
#
loop_
_entity_poly.entity_id
_entity_poly.type
_entity_poly.pdbx_seq_one_letter_code
_entity_poly.pdbx_strand_id
1 'polypeptide(L)'
;MSKIDTVDFLTGSEPLRVGIDVGSTTVKIVILGENDTILFSKYERHRADIRTTIIAVVNEALDVAEKAYPEGKEKLLSVKVTGSGGLAVSHWLTIPFIQEVVASTRAVQKLIPQTDVVIELGGEDAKITYFGGAVEQRMNGTCAGGTGAFIDQMAALLETDAGGLNELARGATMIYPIAARCGVFAKTDVQPLINEGARREDIAASIFQAVVSQTISGLACGKPIRGNVAFLGGPLYFLDQLRHRFVETLKLEGEAIIAPEGSQLYVAAGAAFSAERDLSQIVPGVESPFVSIGNLRENLTKLVGAEMTEVQRLEPLFKNEAELEAFHKRHAQEIAMTYELDKAQGPVFLGLDAGSTTTKAVLIDEKGRILWRFYDVNAGNPVDLAVRVLKDLYKKLPKDVYIARTVSTGYGEALFQAALKADAGEVETIAHYRAAEFFVPGVEFLLDIGGQDMKCLRMKNGAITSIQLNEACSSGCGSFLDNFARSLDMDIQSFSQKALLAEKPVDLGSRCTVFMNSRVKQAQKEGATVADISAGLSYSV
;
A
#
# COMPACT_ATOMS: atom_id res chain seq x y z
N MET A 1 -35.68 -33.36 55.14
CA MET A 1 -36.32 -32.48 54.14
C MET A 1 -35.63 -31.12 54.21
N SER A 2 -34.46 -31.02 53.60
CA SER A 2 -33.73 -29.76 53.43
C SER A 2 -34.04 -29.21 52.04
N LYS A 3 -34.41 -27.93 52.00
CA LYS A 3 -34.75 -27.18 50.79
C LYS A 3 -33.63 -27.31 49.76
N ILE A 4 -34.00 -27.69 48.55
CA ILE A 4 -33.19 -27.44 47.36
C ILE A 4 -33.35 -25.95 47.12
N ASP A 5 -32.29 -25.19 47.34
CA ASP A 5 -32.24 -23.79 46.95
C ASP A 5 -32.44 -23.71 45.44
N THR A 6 -33.56 -23.10 45.06
CA THR A 6 -33.87 -22.68 43.71
C THR A 6 -32.74 -21.77 43.24
N VAL A 7 -31.96 -22.23 42.26
CA VAL A 7 -31.05 -21.39 41.50
C VAL A 7 -31.91 -20.33 40.81
N ASP A 8 -31.86 -19.11 41.32
CA ASP A 8 -32.42 -17.94 40.63
C ASP A 8 -31.66 -17.81 39.29
N PHE A 9 -32.33 -18.17 38.20
CA PHE A 9 -31.90 -17.74 36.87
C PHE A 9 -32.07 -16.22 36.86
N LEU A 10 -30.96 -15.48 36.86
CA LEU A 10 -30.97 -14.04 36.64
C LEU A 10 -31.75 -13.74 35.36
N THR A 11 -33.00 -13.30 35.48
CA THR A 11 -33.78 -12.70 34.41
C THR A 11 -33.24 -11.29 34.15
N GLY A 12 -31.98 -11.20 33.72
CA GLY A 12 -31.40 -9.98 33.17
C GLY A 12 -31.99 -9.72 31.78
N SER A 13 -32.13 -8.46 31.39
CA SER A 13 -32.38 -8.11 29.97
C SER A 13 -31.28 -8.71 29.11
N GLU A 14 -31.62 -9.25 27.93
CA GLU A 14 -30.63 -9.68 26.94
C GLU A 14 -29.61 -8.55 26.71
N PRO A 15 -28.30 -8.84 26.66
CA PRO A 15 -27.31 -7.83 26.36
C PRO A 15 -27.51 -7.27 24.95
N LEU A 16 -27.39 -5.95 24.80
CA LEU A 16 -27.35 -5.33 23.48
C LEU A 16 -26.07 -5.78 22.80
N ARG A 17 -26.18 -6.21 21.55
CA ARG A 17 -25.04 -6.72 20.78
C ARG A 17 -24.45 -5.59 19.95
N VAL A 18 -23.15 -5.40 20.05
CA VAL A 18 -22.43 -4.29 19.44
C VAL A 18 -21.32 -4.85 18.55
N GLY A 19 -21.29 -4.39 17.31
CA GLY A 19 -20.22 -4.70 16.37
C GLY A 19 -19.48 -3.43 16.00
N ILE A 20 -18.16 -3.45 16.17
CA ILE A 20 -17.27 -2.33 15.85
C ILE A 20 -16.34 -2.78 14.72
N ASP A 21 -16.32 -2.05 13.61
CA ASP A 21 -15.40 -2.27 12.50
C ASP A 21 -14.45 -1.08 12.40
N VAL A 22 -13.18 -1.31 12.72
CA VAL A 22 -12.11 -0.31 12.60
C VAL A 22 -11.28 -0.65 11.38
N GLY A 23 -11.72 -0.11 10.24
CA GLY A 23 -11.04 -0.25 8.96
C GLY A 23 -9.87 0.72 8.80
N SER A 24 -9.23 0.66 7.64
CA SER A 24 -8.05 1.47 7.30
C SER A 24 -8.32 2.97 7.11
N THR A 25 -9.57 3.33 6.83
CA THR A 25 -9.98 4.73 6.60
C THR A 25 -11.21 5.15 7.41
N THR A 26 -11.87 4.20 8.09
CA THR A 26 -13.20 4.39 8.70
C THR A 26 -13.36 3.64 10.01
N VAL A 27 -14.17 4.19 10.90
CA VAL A 27 -14.74 3.49 12.05
C VAL A 27 -16.23 3.32 11.81
N LYS A 28 -16.75 2.11 12.06
CA LYS A 28 -18.17 1.81 11.94
C LYS A 28 -18.64 1.09 13.18
N ILE A 29 -19.88 1.35 13.56
CA ILE A 29 -20.51 0.69 14.71
C ILE A 29 -21.95 0.36 14.39
N VAL A 30 -22.42 -0.79 14.86
CA VAL A 30 -23.82 -1.22 14.80
C VAL A 30 -24.21 -1.75 16.18
N ILE A 31 -25.35 -1.29 16.70
CA ILE A 31 -25.98 -1.81 17.92
C ILE A 31 -27.26 -2.53 17.52
N LEU A 32 -27.38 -3.78 17.95
CA LEU A 32 -28.55 -4.61 17.78
C LEU A 32 -29.30 -4.76 19.11
N GLY A 33 -30.60 -4.54 19.04
CA GLY A 33 -31.56 -4.81 20.10
C GLY A 33 -32.09 -6.24 20.07
N GLU A 34 -33.23 -6.42 20.74
CA GLU A 34 -34.02 -7.64 20.68
C GLU A 34 -34.38 -7.96 19.22
N ASN A 35 -34.42 -9.25 18.87
CA ASN A 35 -34.73 -9.73 17.53
C ASN A 35 -33.88 -9.14 16.40
N ASP A 36 -32.61 -8.78 16.69
CA ASP A 36 -31.66 -8.28 15.70
C ASP A 36 -32.04 -6.91 15.07
N THR A 37 -32.91 -6.13 15.69
CA THR A 37 -33.25 -4.79 15.20
C THR A 37 -32.08 -3.83 15.40
N ILE A 38 -31.70 -3.07 14.37
CA ILE A 38 -30.66 -2.04 14.47
C ILE A 38 -31.20 -0.87 15.29
N LEU A 39 -30.64 -0.63 16.48
CA LEU A 39 -30.96 0.51 17.35
C LEU A 39 -30.11 1.73 17.02
N PHE A 40 -28.88 1.50 16.60
CA PHE A 40 -27.93 2.54 16.24
C PHE A 40 -26.96 2.00 15.19
N SER A 41 -26.58 2.86 14.26
CA SER A 41 -25.46 2.59 13.38
C SER A 41 -24.77 3.88 12.97
N LYS A 42 -23.45 3.85 12.87
CA LYS A 42 -22.67 4.99 12.38
C LYS A 42 -21.50 4.52 11.52
N TYR A 43 -21.21 5.30 10.50
CA TYR A 43 -20.02 5.19 9.64
C TYR A 43 -19.31 6.54 9.70
N GLU A 44 -18.03 6.54 10.05
CA GLU A 44 -17.24 7.77 10.19
C GLU A 44 -15.86 7.58 9.57
N ARG A 45 -15.39 8.56 8.78
CA ARG A 45 -14.02 8.54 8.23
C ARG A 45 -13.07 9.09 9.28
N HIS A 46 -12.10 8.30 9.73
CA HIS A 46 -11.20 8.73 10.81
C HIS A 46 -10.10 9.70 10.35
N ARG A 47 -9.83 9.85 9.04
CA ARG A 47 -8.85 10.81 8.48
C ARG A 47 -7.47 10.78 9.18
N ALA A 48 -6.97 9.57 9.44
CA ALA A 48 -5.74 9.33 10.21
C ALA A 48 -5.76 9.88 11.66
N ASP A 49 -6.94 9.94 12.28
CA ASP A 49 -7.17 10.15 13.71
C ASP A 49 -8.13 9.07 14.25
N ILE A 50 -7.64 7.83 14.27
CA ILE A 50 -8.42 6.63 14.62
C ILE A 50 -8.97 6.72 16.04
N ARG A 51 -8.14 7.12 17.02
CA ARG A 51 -8.50 7.14 18.44
C ARG A 51 -9.63 8.11 18.76
N THR A 52 -9.49 9.38 18.36
CA THR A 52 -10.53 10.39 18.60
C THR A 52 -11.83 9.96 17.94
N THR A 53 -11.74 9.38 16.74
CA THR A 53 -12.91 8.88 16.02
C THR A 53 -13.58 7.70 16.72
N ILE A 54 -12.82 6.70 17.20
CA ILE A 54 -13.36 5.59 18.00
C ILE A 54 -14.04 6.14 19.26
N ILE A 55 -13.36 7.01 20.01
CA ILE A 55 -13.89 7.58 21.25
C ILE A 55 -15.21 8.31 20.98
N ALA A 56 -15.28 9.13 19.93
CA ALA A 56 -16.49 9.86 19.57
C ALA A 56 -17.62 8.90 19.16
N VAL A 57 -17.35 8.02 18.19
CA VAL A 57 -18.35 7.11 17.61
C VAL A 57 -18.88 6.11 18.65
N VAL A 58 -18.01 5.55 19.49
CA VAL A 58 -18.42 4.60 20.52
C VAL A 58 -19.17 5.32 21.64
N ASN A 59 -18.75 6.52 22.09
CA ASN A 59 -19.53 7.25 23.10
C ASN A 59 -20.94 7.60 22.62
N GLU A 60 -21.11 8.02 21.37
CA GLU A 60 -22.44 8.26 20.78
C GLU A 60 -23.29 6.98 20.77
N ALA A 61 -22.70 5.85 20.42
CA ALA A 61 -23.37 4.56 20.46
C ALA A 61 -23.79 4.18 21.89
N LEU A 62 -22.91 4.41 22.88
CA LEU A 62 -23.20 4.16 24.28
C LEU A 62 -24.30 5.07 24.83
N ASP A 63 -24.39 6.33 24.40
CA ASP A 63 -25.48 7.23 24.76
C ASP A 63 -26.85 6.71 24.27
N VAL A 64 -26.89 6.08 23.09
CA VAL A 64 -28.10 5.47 22.54
C VAL A 64 -28.42 4.15 23.24
N ALA A 65 -27.42 3.29 23.43
CA ALA A 65 -27.58 2.03 24.15
C ALA A 65 -28.09 2.26 25.59
N GLU A 66 -27.59 3.30 26.25
CA GLU A 66 -27.96 3.64 27.61
C GLU A 66 -29.45 4.01 27.76
N LYS A 67 -30.03 4.65 26.74
CA LYS A 67 -31.45 5.02 26.66
C LYS A 67 -32.35 3.85 26.25
N ALA A 68 -31.78 2.84 25.59
CA ALA A 68 -32.53 1.67 25.15
C ALA A 68 -32.80 0.66 26.27
N TYR A 69 -32.04 0.71 27.37
CA TYR A 69 -32.29 -0.14 28.54
C TYR A 69 -33.44 0.38 29.42
N PRO A 70 -34.33 -0.50 29.89
CA PRO A 70 -35.30 -0.17 30.94
C PRO A 70 -34.60 0.34 32.22
N GLU A 71 -35.20 1.31 32.90
CA GLU A 71 -34.68 1.82 34.18
C GLU A 71 -34.50 0.71 35.21
N GLY A 72 -33.37 0.74 35.94
CA GLY A 72 -33.08 -0.22 37.02
C GLY A 72 -32.52 -1.58 36.59
N LYS A 73 -32.34 -1.85 35.28
CA LYS A 73 -31.65 -3.06 34.80
C LYS A 73 -30.16 -2.84 34.57
N GLU A 74 -29.38 -3.91 34.71
CA GLU A 74 -27.96 -3.91 34.42
C GLU A 74 -27.72 -3.76 32.90
N LYS A 75 -26.98 -2.72 32.52
CA LYS A 75 -26.76 -2.32 31.12
C LYS A 75 -25.54 -3.04 30.54
N LEU A 76 -25.69 -4.32 30.25
CA LEU A 76 -24.62 -5.19 29.75
C LEU A 76 -24.58 -5.24 28.22
N LEU A 77 -23.41 -5.01 27.64
CA LEU A 77 -23.19 -5.13 26.20
C LEU A 77 -22.43 -6.42 25.89
N SER A 78 -22.77 -7.07 24.78
CA SER A 78 -21.88 -8.05 24.14
C SER A 78 -21.23 -7.39 22.93
N VAL A 79 -19.91 -7.22 22.96
CA VAL A 79 -19.19 -6.40 21.98
C VAL A 79 -18.19 -7.26 21.22
N LYS A 80 -18.18 -7.17 19.90
CA LYS A 80 -17.11 -7.72 19.06
C LYS A 80 -16.52 -6.64 18.17
N VAL A 81 -15.20 -6.69 17.99
CA VAL A 81 -14.47 -5.77 17.13
C VAL A 81 -13.81 -6.50 15.96
N THR A 82 -13.72 -5.83 14.82
CA THR A 82 -13.14 -6.33 13.58
C THR A 82 -12.47 -5.21 12.79
N GLY A 83 -12.03 -5.50 11.57
CA GLY A 83 -11.32 -4.56 10.70
C GLY A 83 -9.81 -4.58 10.89
N SER A 84 -9.09 -3.89 10.00
CA SER A 84 -7.61 -3.83 10.00
C SER A 84 -7.00 -3.26 11.29
N GLY A 85 -7.70 -2.34 11.96
CA GLY A 85 -7.34 -1.79 13.27
C GLY A 85 -7.99 -2.51 14.45
N GLY A 86 -8.84 -3.52 14.18
CA GLY A 86 -9.67 -4.15 15.20
C GLY A 86 -8.89 -4.92 16.26
N LEU A 87 -7.74 -5.50 15.92
CA LEU A 87 -6.92 -6.25 16.88
C LEU A 87 -6.33 -5.32 17.95
N ALA A 88 -5.85 -4.14 17.56
CA ALA A 88 -5.34 -3.15 18.49
C ALA A 88 -6.44 -2.66 19.45
N VAL A 89 -7.63 -2.40 18.91
CA VAL A 89 -8.81 -1.98 19.69
C VAL A 89 -9.32 -3.09 20.62
N SER A 90 -9.24 -4.35 20.18
CA SER A 90 -9.54 -5.52 21.01
C SER A 90 -8.68 -5.54 22.28
N HIS A 91 -7.38 -5.27 22.15
CA HIS A 91 -6.46 -5.18 23.28
C HIS A 91 -6.72 -3.96 24.16
N TRP A 92 -7.00 -2.78 23.58
CA TRP A 92 -7.21 -1.55 24.36
C TRP A 92 -8.51 -1.55 25.16
N LEU A 93 -9.57 -2.09 24.58
CA LEU A 93 -10.90 -2.10 25.20
C LEU A 93 -11.22 -3.41 25.93
N THR A 94 -10.33 -4.41 25.83
CA THR A 94 -10.52 -5.77 26.34
C THR A 94 -11.83 -6.37 25.83
N ILE A 95 -12.02 -6.31 24.52
CA ILE A 95 -13.22 -6.84 23.83
C ILE A 95 -12.82 -7.90 22.80
N PRO A 96 -13.61 -8.97 22.59
CA PRO A 96 -13.27 -10.03 21.63
C PRO A 96 -13.11 -9.53 20.19
N PHE A 97 -12.05 -10.00 19.52
CA PHE A 97 -11.84 -9.79 18.09
C PHE A 97 -12.50 -10.89 17.24
N ILE A 98 -13.10 -10.50 16.11
CA ILE A 98 -13.58 -11.41 15.07
C ILE A 98 -12.96 -11.05 13.72
N GLN A 99 -12.59 -12.06 12.95
CA GLN A 99 -12.05 -11.86 11.60
C GLN A 99 -13.10 -11.22 10.68
N GLU A 100 -12.67 -10.22 9.92
CA GLU A 100 -13.53 -9.40 9.06
C GLU A 100 -14.30 -10.24 8.04
N VAL A 101 -13.63 -11.23 7.46
CA VAL A 101 -14.20 -12.20 6.52
C VAL A 101 -15.38 -12.95 7.14
N VAL A 102 -15.22 -13.38 8.38
CA VAL A 102 -16.24 -14.14 9.11
C VAL A 102 -17.42 -13.24 9.46
N ALA A 103 -17.15 -12.02 9.92
CA ALA A 103 -18.17 -11.02 10.19
C ALA A 103 -19.00 -10.70 8.93
N SER A 104 -18.34 -10.31 7.83
CA SER A 104 -19.02 -9.99 6.56
C SER A 104 -19.84 -11.18 6.04
N THR A 105 -19.27 -12.39 6.04
CA THR A 105 -19.98 -13.63 5.67
C THR A 105 -21.23 -13.84 6.52
N ARG A 106 -21.14 -13.62 7.83
CA ARG A 106 -22.28 -13.77 8.75
C ARG A 106 -23.40 -12.77 8.45
N ALA A 107 -23.06 -11.52 8.13
CA ALA A 107 -24.05 -10.51 7.75
C ALA A 107 -24.73 -10.88 6.42
N VAL A 108 -23.97 -11.29 5.41
CA VAL A 108 -24.49 -11.69 4.08
C VAL A 108 -25.44 -12.87 4.20
N GLN A 109 -25.04 -13.95 4.88
CA GLN A 109 -25.88 -15.13 5.09
C GLN A 109 -27.18 -14.84 5.84
N LYS A 110 -27.20 -13.78 6.66
CA LYS A 110 -28.35 -13.42 7.48
C LYS A 110 -29.30 -12.44 6.79
N LEU A 111 -28.75 -11.41 6.13
CA LEU A 111 -29.52 -10.30 5.57
C LEU A 111 -29.87 -10.48 4.10
N ILE A 112 -29.00 -11.15 3.34
CA ILE A 112 -29.14 -11.35 1.88
C ILE A 112 -28.72 -12.79 1.48
N PRO A 113 -29.35 -13.83 2.07
CA PRO A 113 -28.94 -15.24 1.92
C PRO A 113 -28.96 -15.75 0.47
N GLN A 114 -29.68 -15.08 -0.43
CA GLN A 114 -29.73 -15.39 -1.86
C GLN A 114 -28.46 -15.02 -2.62
N THR A 115 -27.48 -14.36 -1.99
CA THR A 115 -26.25 -13.88 -2.63
C THR A 115 -25.29 -15.01 -3.00
N ASP A 116 -24.85 -15.05 -4.26
CA ASP A 116 -23.86 -16.01 -4.76
C ASP A 116 -22.44 -15.45 -4.70
N VAL A 117 -22.27 -14.15 -4.97
CA VAL A 117 -20.98 -13.46 -4.97
C VAL A 117 -21.11 -12.09 -4.33
N VAL A 118 -20.17 -11.74 -3.46
CA VAL A 118 -20.04 -10.39 -2.89
C VAL A 118 -18.82 -9.72 -3.53
N ILE A 119 -19.00 -8.51 -4.04
CA ILE A 119 -17.92 -7.57 -4.35
C ILE A 119 -17.94 -6.50 -3.26
N GLU A 120 -16.88 -6.43 -2.47
CA GLU A 120 -16.75 -5.49 -1.36
C GLU A 120 -15.57 -4.56 -1.64
N LEU A 121 -15.80 -3.25 -1.65
CA LEU A 121 -14.72 -2.26 -1.78
C LEU A 121 -14.54 -1.50 -0.45
N GLY A 122 -13.33 -1.53 0.08
CA GLY A 122 -12.89 -0.76 1.24
C GLY A 122 -12.09 0.49 0.85
N GLY A 123 -11.51 1.13 1.86
CA GLY A 123 -10.60 2.26 1.64
C GLY A 123 -9.27 1.83 1.04
N GLU A 124 -8.69 0.73 1.53
CA GLU A 124 -7.36 0.27 1.13
C GLU A 124 -7.34 -1.15 0.54
N ASP A 125 -8.46 -1.85 0.61
CA ASP A 125 -8.64 -3.22 0.12
C ASP A 125 -9.94 -3.34 -0.69
N ALA A 126 -10.02 -4.41 -1.45
CA ALA A 126 -11.11 -4.85 -2.28
C ALA A 126 -11.19 -6.38 -2.17
N LYS A 127 -12.40 -6.91 -2.10
CA LYS A 127 -12.64 -8.33 -1.86
C LYS A 127 -13.71 -8.87 -2.80
N ILE A 128 -13.53 -10.12 -3.21
CA ILE A 128 -14.57 -10.92 -3.85
C ILE A 128 -14.77 -12.18 -3.00
N THR A 129 -16.00 -12.39 -2.52
CA THR A 129 -16.37 -13.57 -1.73
C THR A 129 -17.40 -14.40 -2.48
N TYR A 130 -17.14 -15.69 -2.66
CA TYR A 130 -18.00 -16.63 -3.38
C TYR A 130 -18.72 -17.57 -2.39
N PHE A 131 -20.03 -17.74 -2.57
CA PHE A 131 -20.91 -18.52 -1.67
C PHE A 131 -21.45 -19.83 -2.28
N GLY A 132 -21.22 -20.12 -3.56
CA GLY A 132 -21.70 -21.33 -4.27
C GLY A 132 -21.06 -22.67 -3.85
N GLY A 133 -20.53 -22.78 -2.63
CA GLY A 133 -19.82 -23.93 -2.08
C GLY A 133 -19.24 -23.62 -0.70
N ALA A 134 -18.01 -24.06 -0.42
CA ALA A 134 -17.25 -23.50 0.70
C ALA A 134 -16.98 -22.01 0.43
N VAL A 135 -17.15 -21.17 1.45
CA VAL A 135 -16.91 -19.73 1.34
C VAL A 135 -15.45 -19.50 0.95
N GLU A 136 -15.25 -18.95 -0.25
CA GLU A 136 -13.92 -18.62 -0.78
C GLU A 136 -13.83 -17.11 -0.93
N GLN A 137 -12.86 -16.48 -0.26
CA GLN A 137 -12.59 -15.06 -0.39
C GLN A 137 -11.27 -14.81 -1.07
N ARG A 138 -11.23 -13.77 -1.91
CA ARG A 138 -10.05 -13.24 -2.56
C ARG A 138 -9.95 -11.75 -2.27
N MET A 139 -8.78 -11.29 -1.84
CA MET A 139 -8.54 -9.90 -1.42
C MET A 139 -7.21 -9.40 -1.96
N ASN A 140 -7.13 -8.13 -2.35
CA ASN A 140 -5.86 -7.48 -2.67
C ASN A 140 -5.23 -6.94 -1.37
N GLY A 141 -4.00 -7.35 -1.07
CA GLY A 141 -3.30 -6.94 0.16
C GLY A 141 -2.27 -5.82 0.00
N THR A 142 -1.83 -5.54 -1.23
CA THR A 142 -0.60 -4.77 -1.47
C THR A 142 -0.79 -3.55 -2.38
N CYS A 143 -1.91 -3.48 -3.11
CA CYS A 143 -2.12 -2.49 -4.16
C CYS A 143 -3.36 -1.63 -3.90
N ALA A 144 -3.20 -0.30 -3.95
CA ALA A 144 -4.31 0.64 -3.89
C ALA A 144 -5.21 0.61 -5.16
N GLY A 145 -4.74 0.01 -6.26
CA GLY A 145 -5.53 -0.13 -7.48
C GLY A 145 -6.82 -0.90 -7.22
N GLY A 146 -7.96 -0.29 -7.58
CA GLY A 146 -9.28 -0.87 -7.40
C GLY A 146 -9.94 -0.61 -6.04
N THR A 147 -9.43 0.31 -5.22
CA THR A 147 -9.96 0.61 -3.86
C THR A 147 -10.38 2.08 -3.71
N GLY A 148 -10.95 2.44 -2.56
CA GLY A 148 -11.32 3.82 -2.24
C GLY A 148 -10.13 4.80 -2.29
N ALA A 149 -8.93 4.37 -1.90
CA ALA A 149 -7.73 5.21 -1.94
C ALA A 149 -7.33 5.61 -3.37
N PHE A 150 -7.52 4.72 -4.35
CA PHE A 150 -7.33 5.06 -5.76
C PHE A 150 -8.34 6.11 -6.22
N ILE A 151 -9.61 5.95 -5.83
CA ILE A 151 -10.67 6.90 -6.17
C ILE A 151 -10.36 8.27 -5.58
N ASP A 152 -9.96 8.34 -4.31
CA ASP A 152 -9.58 9.59 -3.64
C ASP A 152 -8.40 10.29 -4.36
N GLN A 153 -7.39 9.53 -4.82
CA GLN A 153 -6.26 10.10 -5.56
C GLN A 153 -6.66 10.65 -6.92
N MET A 154 -7.52 9.93 -7.66
CA MET A 154 -7.97 10.36 -8.99
C MET A 154 -8.98 11.50 -8.91
N ALA A 155 -9.82 11.52 -7.88
CA ALA A 155 -10.69 12.65 -7.58
C ALA A 155 -9.86 13.92 -7.31
N ALA A 156 -8.82 13.81 -6.48
CA ALA A 156 -7.92 14.93 -6.19
C ALA A 156 -7.19 15.43 -7.45
N LEU A 157 -6.80 14.51 -8.36
CA LEU A 157 -6.21 14.87 -9.66
C LEU A 157 -7.18 15.69 -10.54
N LEU A 158 -8.47 15.41 -10.44
CA LEU A 158 -9.54 16.17 -11.10
C LEU A 158 -10.05 17.33 -10.23
N GLU A 159 -9.35 17.73 -9.17
CA GLU A 159 -9.73 18.84 -8.30
C GLU A 159 -11.14 18.69 -7.70
N THR A 160 -11.50 17.47 -7.32
CA THR A 160 -12.79 17.12 -6.68
C THR A 160 -12.59 16.09 -5.57
N ASP A 161 -13.66 15.72 -4.88
CA ASP A 161 -13.72 14.54 -4.01
C ASP A 161 -14.41 13.36 -4.70
N ALA A 162 -14.49 12.21 -4.01
CA ALA A 162 -15.13 11.00 -4.55
C ALA A 162 -16.60 11.24 -4.94
N GLY A 163 -17.33 12.08 -4.19
CA GLY A 163 -18.72 12.43 -4.50
C GLY A 163 -18.83 13.24 -5.78
N GLY A 164 -18.01 14.28 -5.95
CA GLY A 164 -17.99 15.06 -7.18
C GLY A 164 -17.46 14.26 -8.38
N LEU A 165 -16.54 13.31 -8.17
CA LEU A 165 -16.16 12.35 -9.22
C LEU A 165 -17.35 11.49 -9.65
N ASN A 166 -18.18 11.07 -8.70
CA ASN A 166 -19.41 10.32 -8.97
C ASN A 166 -20.42 11.13 -9.77
N GLU A 167 -20.63 12.39 -9.41
CA GLU A 167 -21.54 13.26 -10.15
C GLU A 167 -21.04 13.58 -11.56
N LEU A 168 -19.73 13.80 -11.75
CA LEU A 168 -19.14 13.96 -13.08
C LEU A 168 -19.39 12.74 -13.96
N ALA A 169 -19.21 11.53 -13.43
CA ALA A 169 -19.32 10.30 -14.22
C ALA A 169 -20.73 10.08 -14.82
N ARG A 170 -21.79 10.69 -14.28
CA ARG A 170 -23.16 10.56 -14.81
C ARG A 170 -23.31 11.09 -16.24
N GLY A 171 -22.54 12.12 -16.59
CA GLY A 171 -22.61 12.78 -17.90
C GLY A 171 -21.72 12.16 -18.97
N ALA A 172 -21.10 11.02 -18.67
CA ALA A 172 -20.15 10.37 -19.55
C ALA A 172 -20.83 9.79 -20.79
N THR A 173 -20.15 9.93 -21.92
CA THR A 173 -20.53 9.39 -23.22
C THR A 173 -19.45 8.47 -23.79
N MET A 174 -18.24 8.51 -23.21
CA MET A 174 -17.09 7.74 -23.65
C MET A 174 -16.30 7.22 -22.45
N ILE A 175 -15.68 6.05 -22.63
CA ILE A 175 -14.75 5.45 -21.68
C ILE A 175 -13.38 5.34 -22.35
N TYR A 176 -12.39 5.99 -21.75
CA TYR A 176 -10.99 5.91 -22.13
C TYR A 176 -10.31 4.72 -21.42
N PRO A 177 -9.40 4.02 -22.11
CA PRO A 177 -8.59 2.99 -21.47
C PRO A 177 -7.60 3.63 -20.50
N ILE A 178 -7.71 3.29 -19.22
CA ILE A 178 -6.77 3.67 -18.16
C ILE A 178 -6.22 2.39 -17.53
N ALA A 179 -4.90 2.28 -17.41
CA ALA A 179 -4.27 1.16 -16.75
C ALA A 179 -4.60 1.19 -15.25
N ALA A 180 -5.46 0.27 -14.83
CA ALA A 180 -6.02 0.24 -13.48
C ALA A 180 -5.07 -0.31 -12.39
N ARG A 181 -3.77 -0.08 -12.52
CA ARG A 181 -2.75 -0.71 -11.66
C ARG A 181 -2.59 0.00 -10.32
N CYS A 182 -2.21 1.28 -10.34
CA CYS A 182 -1.94 2.09 -9.15
C CYS A 182 -2.23 3.55 -9.48
N GLY A 183 -2.63 4.36 -8.50
CA GLY A 183 -2.96 5.78 -8.72
C GLY A 183 -1.79 6.60 -9.30
N VAL A 184 -0.54 6.17 -9.08
CA VAL A 184 0.64 6.77 -9.70
C VAL A 184 0.64 6.55 -11.23
N PHE A 185 0.36 5.33 -11.69
CA PHE A 185 0.31 5.02 -13.13
C PHE A 185 -0.95 5.56 -13.78
N ALA A 186 -2.09 5.46 -13.10
CA ALA A 186 -3.33 6.03 -13.60
C ALA A 186 -3.22 7.55 -13.77
N LYS A 187 -2.44 8.25 -12.93
CA LYS A 187 -2.12 9.67 -13.17
C LYS A 187 -1.38 9.88 -14.49
N THR A 188 -0.43 9.02 -14.85
CA THR A 188 0.30 9.09 -16.13
C THR A 188 -0.63 8.88 -17.33
N ASP A 189 -1.69 8.08 -17.19
CA ASP A 189 -2.69 7.87 -18.25
C ASP A 189 -3.75 8.98 -18.28
N VAL A 190 -4.16 9.50 -17.12
CA VAL A 190 -5.21 10.52 -17.00
C VAL A 190 -4.69 11.92 -17.32
N GLN A 191 -3.45 12.26 -16.97
CA GLN A 191 -2.91 13.60 -17.18
C GLN A 191 -2.85 14.01 -18.66
N PRO A 192 -2.43 13.14 -19.61
CA PRO A 192 -2.53 13.43 -21.03
C PRO A 192 -3.97 13.72 -21.48
N LEU A 193 -4.95 12.93 -21.03
CA LEU A 193 -6.37 13.13 -21.36
C LEU A 193 -6.86 14.51 -20.90
N ILE A 194 -6.46 14.94 -19.70
CA ILE A 194 -6.77 16.29 -19.19
C ILE A 194 -6.13 17.35 -20.10
N ASN A 195 -4.85 17.19 -20.45
CA ASN A 195 -4.10 18.15 -21.26
C ASN A 195 -4.63 18.24 -22.71
N GLU A 196 -5.17 17.13 -23.24
CA GLU A 196 -5.80 17.05 -24.55
C GLU A 196 -7.24 17.59 -24.57
N GLY A 197 -7.76 18.01 -23.41
CA GLY A 197 -9.10 18.58 -23.30
C GLY A 197 -10.21 17.54 -23.33
N ALA A 198 -9.93 16.29 -22.95
CA ALA A 198 -10.97 15.28 -22.78
C ALA A 198 -11.97 15.74 -21.70
N ARG A 199 -13.24 15.40 -21.92
CA ARG A 199 -14.33 15.80 -21.03
C ARG A 199 -14.13 15.17 -19.64
N ARG A 200 -14.30 15.98 -18.59
CA ARG A 200 -14.12 15.53 -17.20
C ARG A 200 -15.09 14.42 -16.82
N GLU A 201 -16.29 14.42 -17.40
CA GLU A 201 -17.29 13.36 -17.21
C GLU A 201 -16.79 12.02 -17.75
N ASP A 202 -16.23 12.02 -18.97
CA ASP A 202 -15.68 10.83 -19.62
C ASP A 202 -14.46 10.31 -18.83
N ILE A 203 -13.57 11.20 -18.37
CA ILE A 203 -12.43 10.83 -17.52
C ILE A 203 -12.91 10.21 -16.20
N ALA A 204 -13.91 10.81 -15.55
CA ALA A 204 -14.45 10.30 -14.29
C ALA A 204 -15.04 8.89 -14.41
N ALA A 205 -15.84 8.64 -15.45
CA ALA A 205 -16.37 7.30 -15.73
C ALA A 205 -15.25 6.31 -16.11
N SER A 206 -14.21 6.77 -16.80
CA SER A 206 -13.03 5.96 -17.13
C SER A 206 -12.24 5.55 -15.89
N ILE A 207 -12.10 6.43 -14.90
CA ILE A 207 -11.50 6.12 -13.60
C ILE A 207 -12.30 5.03 -12.88
N PHE A 208 -13.64 5.11 -12.86
CA PHE A 208 -14.45 4.03 -12.30
C PHE A 208 -14.35 2.74 -13.10
N GLN A 209 -14.31 2.80 -14.44
CA GLN A 209 -14.09 1.60 -15.24
C GLN A 209 -12.72 0.98 -14.95
N ALA A 210 -11.69 1.78 -14.67
CA ALA A 210 -10.40 1.28 -14.23
C ALA A 210 -10.55 0.50 -12.92
N VAL A 211 -11.19 1.08 -11.89
CA VAL A 211 -11.47 0.38 -10.62
C VAL A 211 -12.15 -0.97 -10.86
N VAL A 212 -13.23 -1.00 -11.65
CA VAL A 212 -13.96 -2.23 -11.99
C VAL A 212 -13.05 -3.26 -12.66
N SER A 213 -12.29 -2.82 -13.65
CA SER A 213 -11.39 -3.69 -14.40
C SER A 213 -10.32 -4.29 -13.49
N GLN A 214 -9.74 -3.50 -12.57
CA GLN A 214 -8.76 -4.01 -11.61
C GLN A 214 -9.35 -4.99 -10.62
N THR A 215 -10.54 -4.69 -10.06
CA THR A 215 -11.20 -5.57 -9.10
C THR A 215 -11.52 -6.92 -9.75
N ILE A 216 -12.10 -6.92 -10.96
CA ILE A 216 -12.44 -8.16 -11.66
C ILE A 216 -11.18 -8.90 -12.10
N SER A 217 -10.28 -8.25 -12.83
CA SER A 217 -9.08 -8.92 -13.37
C SER A 217 -8.14 -9.42 -12.28
N GLY A 218 -7.95 -8.59 -11.24
CA GLY A 218 -6.99 -8.84 -10.18
C GLY A 218 -7.47 -9.82 -9.12
N LEU A 219 -8.79 -9.90 -8.85
CA LEU A 219 -9.32 -10.78 -7.79
C LEU A 219 -10.11 -11.97 -8.33
N ALA A 220 -10.77 -11.85 -9.48
CA ALA A 220 -11.55 -12.97 -10.01
C ALA A 220 -10.65 -14.10 -10.52
N CYS A 221 -9.39 -13.84 -10.89
CA CYS A 221 -8.39 -14.83 -11.32
C CYS A 221 -8.96 -16.03 -12.12
N GLY A 222 -9.79 -15.74 -13.13
CA GLY A 222 -10.44 -16.75 -13.98
C GLY A 222 -11.69 -17.44 -13.42
N LYS A 223 -12.04 -17.24 -12.14
CA LYS A 223 -13.31 -17.69 -11.55
C LYS A 223 -14.43 -16.72 -11.97
N PRO A 224 -15.51 -17.19 -12.59
CA PRO A 224 -16.56 -16.31 -13.09
C PRO A 224 -17.41 -15.74 -11.95
N ILE A 225 -17.75 -14.45 -12.05
CA ILE A 225 -18.72 -13.77 -11.18
C ILE A 225 -20.09 -13.90 -11.83
N ARG A 226 -20.97 -14.72 -11.26
CA ARG A 226 -22.30 -15.08 -11.80
C ARG A 226 -23.32 -15.24 -10.69
N GLY A 227 -24.60 -15.22 -11.06
CA GLY A 227 -25.71 -15.35 -10.12
C GLY A 227 -26.06 -14.02 -9.48
N ASN A 228 -26.51 -14.07 -8.23
CA ASN A 228 -26.87 -12.91 -7.44
C ASN A 228 -25.61 -12.25 -6.86
N VAL A 229 -25.29 -11.05 -7.33
CA VAL A 229 -24.06 -10.33 -6.97
C VAL A 229 -24.40 -9.17 -6.04
N ALA A 230 -23.82 -9.19 -4.83
CA ALA A 230 -23.96 -8.14 -3.84
C ALA A 230 -22.81 -7.14 -3.87
N PHE A 231 -23.14 -5.85 -3.75
CA PHE A 231 -22.19 -4.74 -3.71
C PHE A 231 -22.10 -4.14 -2.30
N LEU A 232 -20.97 -4.36 -1.64
CA LEU A 232 -20.73 -3.96 -0.24
C LEU A 232 -19.58 -2.96 -0.09
N GLY A 233 -19.52 -2.31 1.07
CA GLY A 233 -18.43 -1.38 1.42
C GLY A 233 -18.69 0.07 0.98
N GLY A 234 -17.87 0.99 1.50
CA GLY A 234 -18.11 2.44 1.41
C GLY A 234 -18.22 2.96 -0.03
N PRO A 235 -17.19 2.79 -0.88
CA PRO A 235 -17.23 3.20 -2.29
C PRO A 235 -18.47 2.67 -3.03
N LEU A 236 -18.79 1.39 -2.88
CA LEU A 236 -19.95 0.80 -3.54
C LEU A 236 -21.27 1.24 -2.91
N TYR A 237 -21.31 1.78 -1.69
CA TYR A 237 -22.51 2.37 -1.11
C TYR A 237 -22.75 3.82 -1.59
N PHE A 238 -21.71 4.66 -1.54
CA PHE A 238 -21.84 6.09 -1.83
C PHE A 238 -21.72 6.45 -3.31
N LEU A 239 -21.06 5.62 -4.13
CA LEU A 239 -20.76 5.92 -5.53
C LEU A 239 -21.60 5.03 -6.46
N ASP A 240 -22.81 5.47 -6.75
CA ASP A 240 -23.75 4.71 -7.60
C ASP A 240 -23.26 4.55 -9.04
N GLN A 241 -22.48 5.52 -9.57
CA GLN A 241 -21.89 5.40 -10.89
C GLN A 241 -20.79 4.33 -10.93
N LEU A 242 -20.04 4.15 -9.84
CA LEU A 242 -19.10 3.03 -9.72
C LEU A 242 -19.84 1.69 -9.73
N ARG A 243 -20.93 1.56 -8.96
CA ARG A 243 -21.79 0.37 -9.00
C ARG A 243 -22.33 0.11 -10.41
N HIS A 244 -22.80 1.17 -11.08
CA HIS A 244 -23.31 1.07 -12.44
C HIS A 244 -22.25 0.51 -13.40
N ARG A 245 -20.99 0.96 -13.31
CA ARG A 245 -19.88 0.38 -14.10
C ARG A 245 -19.67 -1.11 -13.84
N PHE A 246 -19.80 -1.58 -12.59
CA PHE A 246 -19.74 -3.02 -12.29
C PHE A 246 -20.91 -3.78 -12.94
N VAL A 247 -22.13 -3.26 -12.79
CA VAL A 247 -23.35 -3.87 -13.36
C VAL A 247 -23.22 -4.02 -14.87
N GLU A 248 -22.79 -2.97 -15.58
CA GLU A 248 -22.58 -3.02 -17.02
C GLU A 248 -21.48 -4.01 -17.42
N THR A 249 -20.34 -3.99 -16.73
CA THR A 249 -19.19 -4.86 -17.06
C THR A 249 -19.52 -6.33 -16.84
N LEU A 250 -20.26 -6.64 -15.76
CA LEU A 250 -20.68 -7.99 -15.40
C LEU A 250 -21.97 -8.43 -16.11
N LYS A 251 -22.64 -7.52 -16.83
CA LYS A 251 -23.92 -7.76 -17.51
C LYS A 251 -24.99 -8.31 -16.55
N LEU A 252 -25.09 -7.70 -15.38
CA LEU A 252 -26.07 -8.06 -14.37
C LEU A 252 -27.42 -7.41 -14.69
N GLU A 253 -28.51 -8.14 -14.44
CA GLU A 253 -29.87 -7.70 -14.75
C GLU A 253 -30.83 -8.04 -13.60
N GLY A 254 -31.82 -7.16 -13.36
CA GLY A 254 -32.92 -7.42 -12.42
C GLY A 254 -32.47 -7.79 -11.01
N GLU A 255 -33.04 -8.88 -10.48
CA GLU A 255 -32.81 -9.35 -9.11
C GLU A 255 -31.39 -9.87 -8.85
N ALA A 256 -30.59 -10.08 -9.91
CA ALA A 256 -29.19 -10.45 -9.77
C ALA A 256 -28.31 -9.32 -9.20
N ILE A 257 -28.83 -8.08 -9.16
CA ILE A 257 -28.14 -6.91 -8.62
C ILE A 257 -28.58 -6.70 -7.17
N ILE A 258 -27.72 -7.03 -6.21
CA ILE A 258 -27.98 -6.84 -4.79
C ILE A 258 -27.20 -5.63 -4.28
N ALA A 259 -27.89 -4.51 -4.07
CA ALA A 259 -27.31 -3.30 -3.49
C ALA A 259 -28.08 -2.94 -2.21
N PRO A 260 -27.76 -3.58 -1.07
CA PRO A 260 -28.57 -3.44 0.14
C PRO A 260 -28.39 -2.06 0.76
N GLU A 261 -29.43 -1.55 1.42
CA GLU A 261 -29.29 -0.38 2.28
C GLU A 261 -28.25 -0.63 3.37
N GLY A 262 -27.45 0.38 3.69
CA GLY A 262 -26.40 0.26 4.70
C GLY A 262 -25.26 -0.68 4.32
N SER A 263 -24.99 -0.94 3.03
CA SER A 263 -23.95 -1.89 2.58
C SER A 263 -22.53 -1.58 3.09
N GLN A 264 -22.26 -0.33 3.49
CA GLN A 264 -21.03 0.09 4.15
C GLN A 264 -20.88 -0.45 5.58
N LEU A 265 -21.98 -0.82 6.25
CA LEU A 265 -22.05 -1.28 7.65
C LEU A 265 -22.02 -2.80 7.81
N TYR A 266 -22.03 -3.57 6.72
CA TYR A 266 -22.21 -5.03 6.77
C TYR A 266 -21.19 -5.76 7.65
N VAL A 267 -19.93 -5.33 7.61
CA VAL A 267 -18.86 -5.91 8.44
C VAL A 267 -19.14 -5.66 9.93
N ALA A 268 -19.51 -4.44 10.32
CA ALA A 268 -19.88 -4.10 11.70
C ALA A 268 -21.16 -4.83 12.13
N ALA A 269 -22.17 -4.91 11.28
CA ALA A 269 -23.39 -5.67 11.54
C ALA A 269 -23.08 -7.16 11.74
N GLY A 270 -22.17 -7.71 10.92
CA GLY A 270 -21.64 -9.06 11.04
C GLY A 270 -20.99 -9.34 12.38
N ALA A 271 -20.14 -8.42 12.85
CA ALA A 271 -19.54 -8.50 14.17
C ALA A 271 -20.61 -8.49 15.27
N ALA A 272 -21.63 -7.63 15.15
CA ALA A 272 -22.75 -7.60 16.08
C ALA A 272 -23.60 -8.89 16.06
N PHE A 273 -23.85 -9.48 14.89
CA PHE A 273 -24.55 -10.76 14.76
C PHE A 273 -23.77 -11.95 15.33
N SER A 274 -22.45 -11.83 15.40
CA SER A 274 -21.56 -12.82 15.99
C SER A 274 -21.35 -12.61 17.50
N ALA A 275 -21.79 -11.50 18.07
CA ALA A 275 -21.73 -11.24 19.51
C ALA A 275 -22.73 -12.14 20.27
N GLU A 276 -22.35 -12.54 21.48
CA GLU A 276 -23.08 -13.46 22.34
C GLU A 276 -24.46 -12.91 22.70
N ARG A 277 -25.51 -13.74 22.55
CA ARG A 277 -26.90 -13.32 22.73
C ARG A 277 -27.39 -13.47 24.16
N ASP A 278 -26.96 -14.54 24.84
CA ASP A 278 -27.49 -14.92 26.14
C ASP A 278 -26.37 -15.09 27.17
N LEU A 279 -26.65 -14.71 28.41
CA LEU A 279 -25.76 -14.89 29.56
C LEU A 279 -25.42 -16.37 29.83
N SER A 280 -26.19 -17.32 29.28
CA SER A 280 -25.95 -18.76 29.39
C SER A 280 -24.77 -19.25 28.54
N GLN A 281 -24.20 -18.40 27.67
CA GLN A 281 -23.02 -18.73 26.86
C GLN A 281 -21.70 -18.53 27.63
N ILE A 282 -21.76 -18.23 28.94
CA ILE A 282 -20.59 -18.16 29.82
C ILE A 282 -20.04 -19.57 30.06
N VAL A 283 -18.86 -19.86 29.51
CA VAL A 283 -18.12 -21.09 29.82
C VAL A 283 -17.42 -20.90 31.18
N PRO A 284 -17.61 -21.79 32.17
CA PRO A 284 -16.93 -21.70 33.45
C PRO A 284 -15.41 -21.68 33.28
N GLY A 285 -14.73 -20.64 33.79
CA GLY A 285 -13.28 -20.46 33.69
C GLY A 285 -12.79 -19.56 32.53
N VAL A 286 -13.70 -19.03 31.72
CA VAL A 286 -13.41 -18.03 30.68
C VAL A 286 -13.92 -16.66 31.14
N GLU A 287 -13.17 -15.58 30.87
CA GLU A 287 -13.62 -14.21 31.15
C GLU A 287 -14.98 -13.94 30.49
N SER A 288 -15.86 -13.23 31.21
CA SER A 288 -17.20 -12.88 30.72
C SER A 288 -17.10 -12.09 29.41
N PRO A 289 -17.82 -12.48 28.33
CA PRO A 289 -17.84 -11.73 27.07
C PRO A 289 -18.67 -10.44 27.17
N PHE A 290 -19.30 -10.18 28.32
CA PHE A 290 -20.16 -9.03 28.56
C PHE A 290 -19.43 -7.92 29.30
N VAL A 291 -19.63 -6.69 28.84
CA VAL A 291 -19.05 -5.47 29.43
C VAL A 291 -20.17 -4.50 29.79
N SER A 292 -20.10 -3.89 30.97
CA SER A 292 -21.05 -2.83 31.32
C SER A 292 -20.76 -1.56 30.53
N ILE A 293 -21.78 -0.75 30.24
CA ILE A 293 -21.60 0.56 29.60
C ILE A 293 -20.56 1.41 30.36
N GLY A 294 -20.60 1.40 31.70
CA GLY A 294 -19.66 2.13 32.56
C GLY A 294 -18.20 1.69 32.37
N ASN A 295 -17.94 0.38 32.39
CA ASN A 295 -16.59 -0.17 32.20
C ASN A 295 -16.06 0.15 30.80
N LEU A 296 -16.91 0.06 29.77
CA LEU A 296 -16.49 0.37 28.40
C LEU A 296 -16.16 1.87 28.25
N ARG A 297 -16.90 2.78 28.89
CA ARG A 297 -16.54 4.21 28.94
C ARG A 297 -15.21 4.45 29.65
N GLU A 298 -14.97 3.77 30.77
CA GLU A 298 -13.69 3.87 31.48
C GLU A 298 -12.53 3.40 30.59
N ASN A 299 -12.70 2.27 29.89
CA ASN A 299 -11.69 1.79 28.94
C ASN A 299 -11.46 2.77 27.78
N LEU A 300 -12.51 3.46 27.30
CA LEU A 300 -12.36 4.52 26.31
C LEU A 300 -11.54 5.71 26.83
N THR A 301 -11.65 6.08 28.11
CA THR A 301 -10.82 7.17 28.66
C THR A 301 -9.33 6.81 28.73
N LYS A 302 -9.00 5.52 28.89
CA LYS A 302 -7.61 5.03 28.89
C LYS A 302 -6.94 5.16 27.52
N LEU A 303 -7.71 5.23 26.42
CA LEU A 303 -7.17 5.45 25.06
C LEU A 303 -6.56 6.84 24.85
N VAL A 304 -6.98 7.85 25.62
CA VAL A 304 -6.53 9.24 25.47
C VAL A 304 -5.04 9.39 25.84
N GLY A 305 -4.53 8.54 26.75
CA GLY A 305 -3.15 8.60 27.25
C GLY A 305 -2.27 7.39 26.91
N ALA A 306 -2.81 6.38 26.22
CA ALA A 306 -2.00 5.24 25.78
C ALA A 306 -1.00 5.72 24.72
N GLU A 307 0.30 5.60 25.00
CA GLU A 307 1.32 5.73 23.97
C GLU A 307 1.08 4.65 22.92
N MET A 308 0.88 5.13 21.71
CA MET A 308 0.83 4.27 20.55
C MET A 308 2.26 4.10 20.05
N THR A 309 2.85 2.95 20.29
CA THR A 309 3.74 2.36 19.29
C THR A 309 2.85 1.68 18.24
N GLU A 310 1.98 2.45 17.56
CA GLU A 310 1.20 1.94 16.41
C GLU A 310 2.14 1.55 15.28
N VAL A 311 3.19 2.36 15.13
CA VAL A 311 4.31 2.03 14.27
C VAL A 311 5.35 1.30 15.09
N GLN A 312 5.50 0.00 14.80
CA GLN A 312 6.55 -0.83 15.38
C GLN A 312 7.90 -0.15 15.16
N ARG A 313 8.81 -0.30 16.11
CA ARG A 313 10.18 0.20 15.98
C ARG A 313 11.07 -0.93 15.54
N LEU A 314 11.97 -0.65 14.63
CA LEU A 314 12.99 -1.58 14.17
C LEU A 314 14.29 -1.32 14.91
N GLU A 315 15.21 -2.29 14.81
CA GLU A 315 16.57 -2.10 15.31
C GLU A 315 17.27 -0.98 14.51
N PRO A 316 18.17 -0.19 15.14
CA PRO A 316 19.05 0.73 14.43
C PRO A 316 19.83 0.04 13.32
N LEU A 317 20.05 0.72 12.18
CA LEU A 317 20.91 0.22 11.10
C LEU A 317 22.34 -0.04 11.59
N PHE A 318 22.83 0.85 12.46
CA PHE A 318 24.09 0.72 13.18
C PHE A 318 23.87 1.12 14.64
N LYS A 319 24.42 0.36 15.59
CA LYS A 319 24.25 0.63 17.02
C LYS A 319 25.05 1.82 17.50
N ASN A 320 26.16 2.14 16.82
CA ASN A 320 27.07 3.21 17.16
C ASN A 320 28.04 3.52 16.00
N GLU A 321 28.79 4.60 16.16
CA GLU A 321 29.80 5.06 15.19
C GLU A 321 30.86 4.00 14.87
N ALA A 322 31.27 3.19 15.86
CA ALA A 322 32.31 2.18 15.65
C ALA A 322 31.84 1.04 14.73
N GLU A 323 30.56 0.65 14.81
CA GLU A 323 29.96 -0.32 13.90
C GLU A 323 29.85 0.24 12.48
N LEU A 324 29.45 1.51 12.34
CA LEU A 324 29.39 2.21 11.06
C LEU A 324 30.79 2.35 10.43
N GLU A 325 31.81 2.69 11.21
CA GLU A 325 33.20 2.79 10.74
C GLU A 325 33.73 1.42 10.31
N ALA A 326 33.45 0.36 11.07
CA ALA A 326 33.82 -1.00 10.70
C ALA A 326 33.14 -1.44 9.38
N PHE A 327 31.86 -1.07 9.19
CA PHE A 327 31.14 -1.29 7.94
C PHE A 327 31.79 -0.56 6.77
N HIS A 328 32.11 0.73 6.92
CA HIS A 328 32.79 1.51 5.88
C HIS A 328 34.15 0.93 5.54
N LYS A 329 34.95 0.57 6.53
CA LYS A 329 36.29 -0.02 6.32
C LYS A 329 36.22 -1.34 5.56
N ARG A 330 35.23 -2.19 5.87
CA ARG A 330 35.01 -3.45 5.17
C ARG A 330 34.61 -3.23 3.70
N HIS A 331 33.66 -2.33 3.42
CA HIS A 331 33.20 -2.10 2.04
C HIS A 331 34.22 -1.32 1.20
N ALA A 332 35.03 -0.46 1.83
CA ALA A 332 36.11 0.25 1.14
C ALA A 332 37.23 -0.66 0.62
N GLN A 333 37.22 -1.97 0.95
CA GLN A 333 38.13 -2.95 0.36
C GLN A 333 37.63 -3.48 -0.99
N GLU A 334 36.32 -3.41 -1.24
CA GLU A 334 35.67 -3.93 -2.45
C GLU A 334 35.54 -2.83 -3.52
N ILE A 335 36.68 -2.32 -3.99
CA ILE A 335 36.74 -1.21 -4.96
C ILE A 335 37.27 -1.72 -6.31
N ALA A 336 36.57 -1.37 -7.38
CA ALA A 336 37.01 -1.64 -8.75
C ALA A 336 38.40 -1.04 -9.02
N MET A 337 39.25 -1.79 -9.72
CA MET A 337 40.61 -1.37 -10.06
C MET A 337 40.59 -0.03 -10.82
N THR A 338 41.43 0.91 -10.42
CA THR A 338 41.57 2.22 -11.07
C THR A 338 43.00 2.43 -11.59
N TYR A 339 43.16 3.34 -12.55
CA TYR A 339 44.46 3.82 -12.99
C TYR A 339 44.36 5.29 -13.39
N GLU A 340 45.46 6.04 -13.26
CA GLU A 340 45.47 7.46 -13.59
C GLU A 340 45.36 7.68 -15.10
N LEU A 341 44.38 8.49 -15.52
CA LEU A 341 44.16 8.80 -16.94
C LEU A 341 45.40 9.40 -17.60
N ASP A 342 46.12 10.30 -16.92
CA ASP A 342 47.29 11.00 -17.45
C ASP A 342 48.48 10.06 -17.75
N LYS A 343 48.48 8.86 -17.17
CA LYS A 343 49.51 7.82 -17.37
C LYS A 343 49.07 6.73 -18.35
N ALA A 344 47.84 6.79 -18.85
CA ALA A 344 47.34 5.83 -19.82
C ALA A 344 48.00 6.02 -21.20
N GLN A 345 48.10 4.94 -21.97
CA GLN A 345 48.63 4.93 -23.33
C GLN A 345 47.83 3.93 -24.17
N GLY A 346 47.65 4.22 -25.45
CA GLY A 346 47.03 3.30 -26.39
C GLY A 346 45.49 3.28 -26.34
N PRO A 347 44.88 2.15 -26.73
CA PRO A 347 43.43 2.07 -26.85
C PRO A 347 42.72 2.04 -25.49
N VAL A 348 41.63 2.80 -25.39
CA VAL A 348 40.71 2.79 -24.25
C VAL A 348 39.27 2.55 -24.71
N PHE A 349 38.42 2.09 -23.80
CA PHE A 349 37.05 1.67 -24.10
C PHE A 349 36.06 2.46 -23.27
N LEU A 350 35.02 3.00 -23.92
CA LEU A 350 34.02 3.85 -23.30
C LEU A 350 32.69 3.10 -23.16
N GLY A 351 32.20 2.98 -21.93
CA GLY A 351 30.84 2.53 -21.63
C GLY A 351 29.93 3.71 -21.33
N LEU A 352 28.74 3.75 -21.93
CA LEU A 352 27.72 4.76 -21.67
C LEU A 352 26.43 4.09 -21.18
N ASP A 353 25.87 4.54 -20.07
CA ASP A 353 24.58 4.08 -19.55
C ASP A 353 23.60 5.26 -19.51
N ALA A 354 22.56 5.17 -20.33
CA ALA A 354 21.46 6.12 -20.36
C ALA A 354 20.27 5.57 -19.58
N GLY A 355 20.30 5.74 -18.26
CA GLY A 355 19.21 5.37 -17.37
C GLY A 355 18.02 6.32 -17.48
N SER A 356 16.90 5.93 -16.87
CA SER A 356 15.67 6.74 -16.81
C SER A 356 15.86 8.06 -16.06
N THR A 357 16.67 8.07 -15.00
CA THR A 357 16.93 9.26 -14.17
C THR A 357 18.35 9.83 -14.36
N THR A 358 19.32 8.98 -14.67
CA THR A 358 20.75 9.34 -14.64
C THR A 358 21.46 8.95 -15.92
N THR A 359 22.54 9.66 -16.23
CA THR A 359 23.51 9.26 -17.26
C THR A 359 24.81 8.90 -16.57
N LYS A 360 25.39 7.76 -16.94
CA LYS A 360 26.69 7.32 -16.46
C LYS A 360 27.64 7.08 -17.63
N ALA A 361 28.92 7.30 -17.38
CA ALA A 361 29.96 6.95 -18.34
C ALA A 361 31.21 6.45 -17.62
N VAL A 362 31.87 5.44 -18.16
CA VAL A 362 33.12 4.89 -17.63
C VAL A 362 34.10 4.66 -18.77
N LEU A 363 35.32 5.14 -18.60
CA LEU A 363 36.44 4.88 -19.50
C LEU A 363 37.38 3.87 -18.85
N ILE A 364 37.66 2.78 -19.55
CA ILE A 364 38.56 1.71 -19.08
C ILE A 364 39.73 1.48 -20.05
N ASP A 365 40.82 0.92 -19.54
CA ASP A 365 41.92 0.41 -20.37
C ASP A 365 41.74 -1.06 -20.76
N GLU A 366 42.68 -1.61 -21.53
CA GLU A 366 42.71 -3.02 -21.94
C GLU A 366 42.75 -4.02 -20.78
N LYS A 367 43.14 -3.58 -19.58
CA LYS A 367 43.18 -4.40 -18.36
C LYS A 367 41.88 -4.29 -17.55
N GLY A 368 40.89 -3.55 -18.03
CA GLY A 368 39.62 -3.30 -17.34
C GLY A 368 39.74 -2.35 -16.14
N ARG A 369 40.83 -1.58 -16.04
CA ARG A 369 41.00 -0.58 -14.98
C ARG A 369 40.25 0.70 -15.34
N ILE A 370 39.53 1.26 -14.38
CA ILE A 370 38.78 2.51 -14.56
C ILE A 370 39.75 3.69 -14.58
N LEU A 371 39.81 4.39 -15.71
CA LEU A 371 40.61 5.59 -15.92
C LEU A 371 39.84 6.86 -15.59
N TRP A 372 38.55 6.86 -15.91
CA TRP A 372 37.67 8.00 -15.72
C TRP A 372 36.23 7.52 -15.57
N ARG A 373 35.42 8.27 -14.80
CA ARG A 373 34.02 7.97 -14.54
C ARG A 373 33.19 9.25 -14.46
N PHE A 374 31.92 9.13 -14.80
CA PHE A 374 30.93 10.19 -14.69
C PHE A 374 29.58 9.61 -14.26
N TYR A 375 28.88 10.36 -13.43
CA TYR A 375 27.53 10.08 -12.97
C TYR A 375 26.84 11.41 -12.69
N ASP A 376 25.68 11.63 -13.31
CA ASP A 376 24.83 12.79 -13.00
C ASP A 376 23.37 12.54 -13.38
N VAL A 377 22.47 13.38 -12.88
CA VAL A 377 21.04 13.37 -13.22
C VAL A 377 20.87 13.93 -14.62
N ASN A 378 20.16 13.19 -15.49
CA ASN A 378 20.00 13.60 -16.89
C ASN A 378 18.90 14.66 -17.10
N ALA A 379 18.00 14.83 -16.11
CA ALA A 379 16.88 15.77 -16.12
C ALA A 379 16.05 15.73 -17.42
N GLY A 380 15.87 14.54 -17.99
CA GLY A 380 15.12 14.33 -19.24
C GLY A 380 15.90 14.64 -20.52
N ASN A 381 17.16 15.08 -20.43
CA ASN A 381 18.00 15.44 -21.57
C ASN A 381 19.34 14.65 -21.59
N PRO A 382 19.31 13.31 -21.74
CA PRO A 382 20.50 12.47 -21.62
C PRO A 382 21.55 12.72 -22.71
N VAL A 383 21.14 13.08 -23.93
CA VAL A 383 22.06 13.32 -25.06
C VAL A 383 22.89 14.58 -24.84
N ASP A 384 22.26 15.70 -24.49
CA ASP A 384 22.98 16.96 -24.25
C ASP A 384 23.96 16.87 -23.09
N LEU A 385 23.57 16.16 -22.03
CA LEU A 385 24.47 15.84 -20.93
C LEU A 385 25.68 15.02 -21.42
N ALA A 386 25.43 13.93 -22.15
CA ALA A 386 26.50 13.09 -22.68
C ALA A 386 27.44 13.87 -23.62
N VAL A 387 26.92 14.72 -24.51
CA VAL A 387 27.76 15.55 -25.40
C VAL A 387 28.66 16.49 -24.62
N ARG A 388 28.13 17.18 -23.59
CA ARG A 388 28.93 18.07 -22.74
C ARG A 388 30.05 17.31 -22.03
N VAL A 389 29.70 16.17 -21.46
CA VAL A 389 30.61 15.30 -20.70
C VAL A 389 31.71 14.73 -21.60
N LEU A 390 31.36 14.24 -22.79
CA LEU A 390 32.35 13.71 -23.72
C LEU A 390 33.29 14.81 -24.21
N LYS A 391 32.78 16.01 -24.52
CA LYS A 391 33.64 17.15 -24.86
C LYS A 391 34.63 17.49 -23.75
N ASP A 392 34.23 17.37 -22.49
CA ASP A 392 35.14 17.56 -21.36
C ASP A 392 36.16 16.42 -21.24
N LEU A 393 35.73 15.16 -21.43
CA LEU A 393 36.63 14.00 -21.46
C LEU A 393 37.69 14.14 -22.56
N TYR A 394 37.30 14.50 -23.78
CA TYR A 394 38.24 14.66 -24.91
C TYR A 394 39.31 15.74 -24.65
N LYS A 395 39.04 16.75 -23.81
CA LYS A 395 40.05 17.74 -23.39
C LYS A 395 41.08 17.17 -22.42
N LYS A 396 40.73 16.10 -21.70
CA LYS A 396 41.54 15.46 -20.67
C LYS A 396 42.30 14.22 -21.19
N LEU A 397 41.96 13.73 -22.38
CA LEU A 397 42.65 12.57 -22.96
C LEU A 397 44.12 12.91 -23.29
N PRO A 398 45.08 12.09 -22.84
CA PRO A 398 46.47 12.20 -23.28
C PRO A 398 46.60 12.04 -24.80
N LYS A 399 47.65 12.63 -25.39
CA LYS A 399 47.86 12.60 -26.85
C LYS A 399 47.95 11.20 -27.45
N ASP A 400 48.51 10.25 -26.70
CA ASP A 400 48.75 8.87 -27.14
C ASP A 400 47.60 7.92 -26.75
N VAL A 401 46.48 8.46 -26.27
CA VAL A 401 45.28 7.70 -25.87
C VAL A 401 44.14 7.99 -26.84
N TYR A 402 43.44 6.95 -27.26
CA TYR A 402 42.26 7.10 -28.11
C TYR A 402 41.16 6.11 -27.73
N ILE A 403 39.91 6.53 -27.85
CA ILE A 403 38.75 5.67 -27.62
C ILE A 403 38.62 4.72 -28.80
N ALA A 404 38.99 3.46 -28.59
CA ALA A 404 38.99 2.41 -29.61
C ALA A 404 37.59 1.83 -29.85
N ARG A 405 36.73 1.85 -28.83
CA ARG A 405 35.34 1.41 -28.93
C ARG A 405 34.46 2.04 -27.86
N THR A 406 33.23 2.33 -28.24
CA THR A 406 32.15 2.81 -27.37
C THR A 406 30.97 1.86 -27.42
N VAL A 407 30.44 1.49 -26.25
CA VAL A 407 29.22 0.69 -26.13
C VAL A 407 28.22 1.40 -25.23
N SER A 408 26.95 1.42 -25.61
CA SER A 408 25.86 2.02 -24.82
C SER A 408 24.88 0.97 -24.29
N THR A 409 24.24 1.28 -23.15
CA THR A 409 23.18 0.48 -22.53
C THR A 409 22.12 1.40 -21.91
N GLY A 410 21.04 0.81 -21.39
CA GLY A 410 19.95 1.49 -20.68
C GLY A 410 18.84 1.96 -21.61
N TYR A 411 17.84 2.63 -21.04
CA TYR A 411 16.66 3.13 -21.77
C TYR A 411 17.02 4.04 -22.96
N GLY A 412 18.10 4.82 -22.85
CA GLY A 412 18.58 5.71 -23.92
C GLY A 412 19.63 5.10 -24.85
N GLU A 413 19.83 3.78 -24.85
CA GLU A 413 20.82 3.10 -25.72
C GLU A 413 20.69 3.54 -27.19
N ALA A 414 19.49 3.41 -27.77
CA ALA A 414 19.24 3.77 -29.16
C ALA A 414 19.48 5.27 -29.42
N LEU A 415 19.21 6.14 -28.44
CA LEU A 415 19.47 7.57 -28.53
C LEU A 415 20.98 7.85 -28.58
N PHE A 416 21.78 7.19 -27.73
CA PHE A 416 23.23 7.33 -27.72
C PHE A 416 23.87 6.78 -29.00
N GLN A 417 23.40 5.65 -29.53
CA GLN A 417 23.85 5.16 -30.83
C GLN A 417 23.55 6.16 -31.95
N ALA A 418 22.34 6.70 -32.00
CA ALA A 418 21.94 7.62 -33.05
C ALA A 418 22.72 8.95 -32.99
N ALA A 419 22.82 9.55 -31.79
CA ALA A 419 23.36 10.88 -31.56
C ALA A 419 24.89 10.91 -31.46
N LEU A 420 25.50 9.92 -30.82
CA LEU A 420 26.94 9.89 -30.54
C LEU A 420 27.70 8.91 -31.42
N LYS A 421 27.00 8.13 -32.26
CA LYS A 421 27.58 7.06 -33.08
C LYS A 421 28.35 6.04 -32.24
N ALA A 422 27.81 5.68 -31.07
CA ALA A 422 28.33 4.56 -30.30
C ALA A 422 28.37 3.28 -31.17
N ASP A 423 29.45 2.51 -31.08
CA ASP A 423 29.73 1.41 -32.02
C ASP A 423 28.76 0.24 -31.88
N ALA A 424 28.25 0.01 -30.67
CA ALA A 424 27.32 -1.06 -30.38
C ALA A 424 26.44 -0.75 -29.16
N GLY A 425 25.37 -1.50 -29.05
CA GLY A 425 24.49 -1.55 -27.90
C GLY A 425 24.66 -2.86 -27.16
N GLU A 426 24.46 -2.85 -25.85
CA GLU A 426 24.49 -4.06 -25.03
C GLU A 426 23.32 -4.02 -24.06
N VAL A 427 22.66 -5.17 -23.89
CA VAL A 427 21.55 -5.29 -22.96
C VAL A 427 22.05 -5.07 -21.54
N GLU A 428 21.40 -4.19 -20.79
CA GLU A 428 21.79 -3.76 -19.44
C GLU A 428 22.07 -4.92 -18.49
N THR A 429 21.23 -5.95 -18.51
CA THR A 429 21.41 -7.14 -17.66
C THR A 429 22.66 -7.94 -18.02
N ILE A 430 23.04 -7.98 -19.30
CA ILE A 430 24.29 -8.59 -19.76
C ILE A 430 25.49 -7.72 -19.37
N ALA A 431 25.37 -6.40 -19.49
CA ALA A 431 26.40 -5.47 -19.06
C ALA A 431 26.69 -5.60 -17.55
N HIS A 432 25.64 -5.66 -16.71
CA HIS A 432 25.76 -5.93 -15.28
C HIS A 432 26.46 -7.27 -15.01
N TYR A 433 26.00 -8.34 -15.66
CA TYR A 433 26.60 -9.66 -15.44
C TYR A 433 28.07 -9.69 -15.84
N ARG A 434 28.43 -9.16 -17.01
CA ARG A 434 29.83 -9.12 -17.46
C ARG A 434 30.73 -8.34 -16.51
N ALA A 435 30.26 -7.19 -16.03
CA ALA A 435 31.01 -6.40 -15.05
C ALA A 435 31.17 -7.16 -13.73
N ALA A 436 30.11 -7.78 -13.24
CA ALA A 436 30.13 -8.53 -11.99
C ALA A 436 31.03 -9.76 -12.05
N GLU A 437 30.97 -10.56 -13.13
CA GLU A 437 31.85 -11.72 -13.33
C GLU A 437 33.33 -11.29 -13.43
N PHE A 438 33.60 -10.14 -14.05
CA PHE A 438 34.97 -9.63 -14.16
C PHE A 438 35.55 -9.23 -12.79
N PHE A 439 34.78 -8.51 -11.96
CA PHE A 439 35.26 -8.05 -10.66
C PHE A 439 35.13 -9.11 -9.55
N VAL A 440 34.13 -10.00 -9.65
CA VAL A 440 33.81 -11.06 -8.69
C VAL A 440 33.60 -12.37 -9.46
N PRO A 441 34.69 -13.07 -9.84
CA PRO A 441 34.58 -14.33 -10.57
C PRO A 441 33.72 -15.36 -9.84
N GLY A 442 32.77 -15.98 -10.55
CA GLY A 442 31.83 -16.93 -9.97
C GLY A 442 30.63 -16.30 -9.24
N VAL A 443 30.30 -15.04 -9.54
CA VAL A 443 29.09 -14.38 -9.00
C VAL A 443 27.84 -15.20 -9.34
N GLU A 444 27.00 -15.49 -8.34
CA GLU A 444 25.77 -16.30 -8.51
C GLU A 444 24.49 -15.47 -8.44
N PHE A 445 24.57 -14.27 -7.88
CA PHE A 445 23.41 -13.41 -7.64
C PHE A 445 23.76 -11.93 -7.80
N LEU A 446 22.92 -11.20 -8.53
CA LEU A 446 23.00 -9.75 -8.69
C LEU A 446 21.70 -9.12 -8.27
N LEU A 447 21.81 -8.10 -7.41
CA LEU A 447 20.72 -7.21 -7.04
C LEU A 447 21.10 -5.79 -7.46
N ASP A 448 20.35 -5.24 -8.40
CA ASP A 448 20.45 -3.86 -8.86
C ASP A 448 19.21 -3.10 -8.40
N ILE A 449 19.38 -2.02 -7.64
CA ILE A 449 18.29 -1.12 -7.24
C ILE A 449 18.49 0.19 -7.98
N GLY A 450 17.75 0.33 -9.08
CA GLY A 450 17.77 1.50 -9.93
C GLY A 450 16.83 2.62 -9.44
N GLY A 451 16.75 3.67 -10.25
CA GLY A 451 15.85 4.79 -9.99
C GLY A 451 14.38 4.39 -10.11
N GLN A 452 14.01 3.67 -11.17
CA GLN A 452 12.62 3.32 -11.48
C GLN A 452 12.31 1.83 -11.32
N ASP A 453 13.33 0.98 -11.44
CA ASP A 453 13.24 -0.47 -11.37
C ASP A 453 14.30 -1.04 -10.42
N MET A 454 14.08 -2.28 -9.98
CA MET A 454 15.02 -3.14 -9.29
C MET A 454 15.10 -4.46 -10.05
N LYS A 455 16.30 -5.03 -10.15
CA LYS A 455 16.59 -6.21 -10.94
C LYS A 455 17.31 -7.23 -10.08
N CYS A 456 16.82 -8.46 -10.14
CA CYS A 456 17.39 -9.61 -9.45
C CYS A 456 17.76 -10.64 -10.50
N LEU A 457 19.06 -10.93 -10.64
CA LEU A 457 19.57 -11.88 -11.62
C LEU A 457 20.24 -13.05 -10.88
N ARG A 458 19.93 -14.28 -11.31
CA ARG A 458 20.62 -15.49 -10.86
C ARG A 458 21.45 -16.07 -11.97
N MET A 459 22.70 -16.37 -11.65
CA MET A 459 23.64 -16.97 -12.58
C MET A 459 23.93 -18.41 -12.17
N LYS A 460 24.13 -19.26 -13.18
CA LYS A 460 24.59 -20.63 -12.99
C LYS A 460 25.45 -21.01 -14.17
N ASN A 461 26.62 -21.60 -13.90
CA ASN A 461 27.55 -22.07 -14.92
C ASN A 461 27.92 -20.99 -15.97
N GLY A 462 28.17 -19.76 -15.52
CA GLY A 462 28.59 -18.66 -16.41
C GLY A 462 27.47 -18.05 -17.27
N ALA A 463 26.20 -18.31 -16.94
CA ALA A 463 25.06 -17.77 -17.67
C ALA A 463 23.93 -17.31 -16.72
N ILE A 464 23.18 -16.29 -17.13
CA ILE A 464 21.97 -15.86 -16.43
C ILE A 464 20.88 -16.92 -16.65
N THR A 465 20.32 -17.43 -15.56
CA THR A 465 19.26 -18.45 -15.56
C THR A 465 17.88 -17.91 -15.21
N SER A 466 17.83 -16.79 -14.50
CA SER A 466 16.58 -16.17 -14.05
C SER A 466 16.79 -14.69 -13.87
N ILE A 467 15.80 -13.91 -14.30
CA ILE A 467 15.72 -12.46 -14.13
C ILE A 467 14.36 -12.18 -13.51
N GLN A 468 14.35 -11.42 -12.42
CA GLN A 468 13.14 -10.88 -11.79
C GLN A 468 13.23 -9.37 -11.77
N LEU A 469 12.16 -8.71 -12.18
CA LEU A 469 12.01 -7.26 -12.24
C LEU A 469 10.77 -6.86 -11.44
N ASN A 470 10.77 -5.69 -10.82
CA ASN A 470 9.55 -5.10 -10.27
C ASN A 470 8.76 -4.41 -11.39
N GLU A 471 7.76 -5.07 -11.95
CA GLU A 471 7.09 -4.61 -13.17
C GLU A 471 6.18 -3.38 -13.00
N ALA A 472 5.95 -2.86 -11.78
CA ALA A 472 4.84 -1.92 -11.57
C ALA A 472 4.91 -1.00 -10.34
N CYS A 473 6.06 -0.79 -9.69
CA CYS A 473 6.08 0.12 -8.54
C CYS A 473 7.45 0.75 -8.27
N SER A 474 7.49 2.08 -8.07
CA SER A 474 8.64 2.75 -7.46
C SER A 474 8.81 2.41 -5.96
N SER A 475 7.92 1.59 -5.39
CA SER A 475 8.07 1.05 -4.03
C SER A 475 9.34 0.22 -3.98
N GLY A 476 10.30 0.64 -3.16
CA GLY A 476 11.62 0.03 -3.08
C GLY A 476 12.63 0.52 -4.13
N CYS A 477 12.32 1.55 -4.92
CA CYS A 477 13.27 2.11 -5.89
C CYS A 477 13.85 3.45 -5.44
N GLY A 478 14.99 3.83 -6.02
CA GLY A 478 15.69 5.08 -5.68
C GLY A 478 14.86 6.34 -5.92
N SER A 479 13.97 6.37 -6.93
CA SER A 479 13.12 7.55 -7.20
C SER A 479 12.13 7.82 -6.09
N PHE A 480 11.69 6.80 -5.36
CA PHE A 480 10.81 6.99 -4.21
C PHE A 480 11.56 7.68 -3.07
N LEU A 481 12.76 7.20 -2.73
CA LEU A 481 13.61 7.83 -1.72
C LEU A 481 13.98 9.27 -2.12
N ASP A 482 14.29 9.52 -3.39
CA ASP A 482 14.61 10.86 -3.92
C ASP A 482 13.42 11.82 -3.82
N ASN A 483 12.24 11.39 -4.31
CA ASN A 483 11.02 12.21 -4.23
C ASN A 483 10.62 12.48 -2.78
N PHE A 484 10.79 11.51 -1.90
CA PHE A 484 10.49 11.66 -0.48
C PHE A 484 11.45 12.65 0.19
N ALA A 485 12.76 12.51 -0.04
CA ALA A 485 13.77 13.45 0.45
C ALA A 485 13.46 14.89 0.00
N ARG A 486 13.14 15.09 -1.28
CA ARG A 486 12.76 16.41 -1.81
C ARG A 486 11.48 16.97 -1.18
N SER A 487 10.52 16.12 -0.82
CA SER A 487 9.31 16.57 -0.11
C SER A 487 9.61 17.13 1.29
N LEU A 488 10.77 16.79 1.85
CA LEU A 488 11.31 17.31 3.10
C LEU A 488 12.35 18.41 2.88
N ASP A 489 12.46 18.95 1.65
CA ASP A 489 13.45 19.96 1.26
C ASP A 489 14.91 19.49 1.48
N MET A 490 15.15 18.21 1.18
CA MET A 490 16.46 17.56 1.31
C MET A 490 16.88 16.85 0.03
N ASP A 491 18.18 16.73 -0.19
CA ASP A 491 18.73 15.81 -1.18
C ASP A 491 18.80 14.38 -0.61
N ILE A 492 18.82 13.39 -1.51
CA ILE A 492 18.82 11.97 -1.14
C ILE A 492 20.06 11.54 -0.33
N GLN A 493 21.22 12.18 -0.54
CA GLN A 493 22.46 11.81 0.16
C GLN A 493 22.37 12.26 1.62
N SER A 494 21.97 13.51 1.86
CA SER A 494 21.71 14.04 3.20
C SER A 494 20.60 13.25 3.90
N PHE A 495 19.55 12.87 3.18
CA PHE A 495 18.46 12.06 3.71
C PHE A 495 18.93 10.67 4.15
N SER A 496 19.71 9.99 3.32
CA SER A 496 20.29 8.67 3.62
C SER A 496 21.29 8.73 4.79
N GLN A 497 22.12 9.77 4.87
CA GLN A 497 23.07 9.93 5.98
C GLN A 497 22.38 10.02 7.35
N LYS A 498 21.21 10.67 7.42
CA LYS A 498 20.43 10.74 8.67
C LYS A 498 19.94 9.37 9.15
N ALA A 499 19.78 8.38 8.28
CA ALA A 499 19.32 7.05 8.66
C ALA A 499 20.35 6.26 9.46
N LEU A 500 21.65 6.49 9.21
CA LEU A 500 22.72 5.58 9.64
C LEU A 500 22.77 5.40 11.18
N LEU A 501 22.55 6.47 11.93
CA LEU A 501 22.60 6.48 13.39
C LEU A 501 21.23 6.78 14.01
N ALA A 502 20.14 6.48 13.30
CA ALA A 502 18.80 6.63 13.83
C ALA A 502 18.59 5.64 14.99
N GLU A 503 18.20 6.16 16.16
CA GLU A 503 18.04 5.34 17.37
C GLU A 503 16.75 4.52 17.38
N LYS A 504 15.68 5.01 16.73
CA LYS A 504 14.35 4.39 16.79
C LYS A 504 13.70 4.29 15.41
N PRO A 505 14.31 3.58 14.44
CA PRO A 505 13.76 3.43 13.11
C PRO A 505 12.30 2.98 13.12
N VAL A 506 11.52 3.57 12.22
CA VAL A 506 10.08 3.35 12.11
C VAL A 506 9.81 2.14 11.20
N ASP A 507 9.01 1.17 11.64
CA ASP A 507 8.52 0.11 10.75
C ASP A 507 7.39 0.65 9.85
N LEU A 508 7.77 1.07 8.66
CA LEU A 508 6.84 1.58 7.65
C LEU A 508 6.18 0.45 6.84
N GLY A 509 6.62 -0.80 7.04
CA GLY A 509 6.21 -1.99 6.31
C GLY A 509 6.69 -2.02 4.85
N SER A 510 6.54 -3.15 4.18
CA SER A 510 6.97 -3.38 2.79
C SER A 510 5.86 -3.13 1.75
N ARG A 511 4.85 -2.32 2.09
CA ARG A 511 3.69 -2.05 1.20
C ARG A 511 3.99 -0.91 0.21
N CYS A 512 3.13 -0.71 -0.79
CA CYS A 512 3.37 0.29 -1.83
C CYS A 512 3.58 1.73 -1.30
N THR A 513 4.23 2.56 -2.12
CA THR A 513 4.56 3.98 -1.85
C THR A 513 3.40 4.80 -1.27
N VAL A 514 2.16 4.53 -1.68
CA VAL A 514 0.97 5.22 -1.15
C VAL A 514 0.76 4.93 0.34
N PHE A 515 0.83 3.65 0.71
CA PHE A 515 0.68 3.23 2.11
C PHE A 515 1.87 3.65 2.96
N MET A 516 3.09 3.56 2.40
CA MET A 516 4.27 4.10 3.06
C MET A 516 4.12 5.60 3.37
N ASN A 517 3.64 6.41 2.43
CA ASN A 517 3.40 7.84 2.69
C ASN A 517 2.35 8.08 3.79
N SER A 518 1.28 7.28 3.85
CA SER A 518 0.31 7.36 4.95
C SER A 518 0.93 7.00 6.30
N ARG A 519 1.74 5.92 6.35
CA ARG A 519 2.48 5.48 7.55
C ARG A 519 3.50 6.50 8.00
N VAL A 520 4.22 7.11 7.06
CA VAL A 520 5.15 8.20 7.35
C VAL A 520 4.43 9.38 7.99
N LYS A 521 3.31 9.83 7.41
CA LYS A 521 2.52 10.93 7.99
C LYS A 521 2.03 10.60 9.40
N GLN A 522 1.63 9.35 9.63
CA GLN A 522 1.26 8.87 10.96
C GLN A 522 2.46 8.91 11.92
N ALA A 523 3.60 8.35 11.53
CA ALA A 523 4.83 8.36 12.33
C ALA A 523 5.29 9.80 12.66
N GLN A 524 5.15 10.74 11.72
CA GLN A 524 5.43 12.16 11.97
C GLN A 524 4.51 12.77 13.03
N LYS A 525 3.20 12.47 12.98
CA LYS A 525 2.25 12.89 14.04
C LYS A 525 2.60 12.28 15.40
N GLU A 526 3.15 11.06 15.39
CA GLU A 526 3.65 10.36 16.59
C GLU A 526 5.05 10.84 17.04
N GLY A 527 5.62 11.87 16.40
CA GLY A 527 6.88 12.47 16.80
C GLY A 527 8.13 11.74 16.30
N ALA A 528 8.02 10.83 15.34
CA ALA A 528 9.19 10.20 14.72
C ALA A 528 10.06 11.25 14.02
N THR A 529 11.38 11.14 14.21
CA THR A 529 12.32 12.06 13.57
C THR A 529 12.51 11.72 12.09
N VAL A 530 13.05 12.66 11.31
CA VAL A 530 13.44 12.42 9.91
C VAL A 530 14.47 11.28 9.82
N ALA A 531 15.36 11.15 10.80
CA ALA A 531 16.33 10.06 10.89
C ALA A 531 15.62 8.70 11.04
N ASP A 532 14.67 8.60 11.97
CA ASP A 532 13.92 7.37 12.22
C ASP A 532 13.09 6.94 11.01
N ILE A 533 12.50 7.90 10.30
CA ILE A 533 11.75 7.66 9.06
C ILE A 533 12.69 7.21 7.95
N SER A 534 13.84 7.87 7.77
CA SER A 534 14.82 7.53 6.74
C SER A 534 15.39 6.11 6.94
N ALA A 535 15.70 5.74 8.18
CA ALA A 535 16.10 4.38 8.53
C ALA A 535 14.97 3.38 8.30
N GLY A 536 13.73 3.73 8.67
CA GLY A 536 12.55 2.91 8.41
C GLY A 536 12.32 2.64 6.93
N LEU A 537 12.50 3.66 6.08
CA LEU A 537 12.41 3.51 4.62
C LEU A 537 13.54 2.63 4.09
N SER A 538 14.75 2.73 4.63
CA SER A 538 15.87 1.85 4.27
C SER A 538 15.62 0.38 4.59
N TYR A 539 14.83 0.07 5.63
CA TYR A 539 14.37 -1.30 5.90
C TYR A 539 13.23 -1.76 4.99
N SER A 540 12.42 -0.82 4.50
CA SER A 540 11.23 -1.11 3.70
C SER A 540 11.58 -1.39 2.23
N VAL A 541 12.70 -0.81 1.76
CA VAL A 541 13.36 -1.12 0.48
C VAL A 541 14.16 -2.40 0.63
#